data_AF-A0A455SZG4-F1
#
_entry.id   AF-A0A455SZG4-F1
#
_cell.length_a   1.000
_cell.length_b   1.000
_cell.length_c   1.000
_cell.angle_alpha   90.00
_cell.angle_beta   90.00
_cell.angle_gamma   90.00
#
_symmetry.space_group_name_H-M   'P 1'
#
loop_
_entity.id
_entity.type
_entity.pdbx_description
1 polymer ?
#
loop_
_entity_poly.entity_id
_entity_poly.type
_entity_poly.pdbx_seq_one_letter_code
_entity_poly.pdbx_strand_id
1 'polypeptide(L)'
;MIEMIPVLPTGVVVHTDSLEDRALLQHYPLNSTAREFLTLIDGCRSLSSIAEQIAERYRQPREVVLKDLGQLSLELYHHGLLNWRETWHQRSTRWLLALRTRMLPAVYTWRSDPPLTTNTLLLLSWLYLEVWRAWLPVLSAGLLVAAVAGALLAVLPLLPLAYLALALCLTLSICLHEGGHLIVLRHYCGAGSGFFLRTGPLLRLIRPPLERPAAEIAVNAAGPLLPGSIGLLALIWHLLHPWPLDWLLIALFGVHLLQLLLPNPDLNNIVQALRSGHRGN
;
A
#
# COMPACT_ATOMS: atom_id res chain seq x y z
N MET A 1 -7.06 -2.69 26.52
CA MET A 1 -7.47 -2.33 25.14
C MET A 1 -6.31 -1.53 24.55
N ILE A 2 -5.86 -1.83 23.33
CA ILE A 2 -4.81 -1.03 22.68
C ILE A 2 -5.44 0.33 22.36
N GLU A 3 -4.93 1.42 22.94
CA GLU A 3 -5.42 2.76 22.60
C GLU A 3 -5.04 3.10 21.16
N MET A 4 -6.03 3.24 20.30
CA MET A 4 -5.83 3.60 18.90
C MET A 4 -6.06 5.09 18.73
N ILE A 5 -5.15 5.75 18.01
CA ILE A 5 -5.25 7.18 17.68
C ILE A 5 -5.72 7.28 16.22
N PRO A 6 -6.96 7.71 15.96
CA PRO A 6 -7.45 7.88 14.59
C PRO A 6 -6.73 9.05 13.91
N VAL A 7 -6.47 8.92 12.61
CA VAL A 7 -5.83 9.94 11.77
C VAL A 7 -6.55 9.98 10.43
N LEU A 8 -6.99 11.17 10.01
CA LEU A 8 -7.53 11.36 8.66
C LEU A 8 -6.38 11.38 7.63
N PRO A 9 -6.45 10.56 6.56
CA PRO A 9 -5.51 10.65 5.44
C PRO A 9 -5.60 12.01 4.76
N THR A 10 -4.51 12.47 4.13
CA THR A 10 -4.43 13.79 3.50
C THR A 10 -5.40 13.99 2.34
N GLY A 11 -5.76 12.92 1.64
CA GLY A 11 -6.76 12.94 0.57
C GLY A 11 -8.21 12.91 1.04
N VAL A 12 -8.47 12.83 2.36
CA VAL A 12 -9.82 12.72 2.92
C VAL A 12 -10.21 14.03 3.60
N VAL A 13 -11.34 14.61 3.18
CA VAL A 13 -11.82 15.92 3.68
C VAL A 13 -13.22 15.80 4.24
N VAL A 14 -13.41 16.32 5.46
CA VAL A 14 -14.72 16.36 6.12
C VAL A 14 -15.42 17.66 5.73
N HIS A 15 -16.58 17.54 5.09
CA HIS A 15 -17.50 18.63 4.79
C HIS A 15 -18.65 18.67 5.80
N THR A 16 -19.57 19.62 5.64
CA THR A 16 -20.70 19.82 6.55
C THR A 16 -21.64 18.60 6.62
N ASP A 17 -21.75 17.84 5.55
CA ASP A 17 -22.76 16.81 5.31
C ASP A 17 -22.20 15.59 4.56
N SER A 18 -20.90 15.61 4.21
CA SER A 18 -20.23 14.47 3.58
C SER A 18 -18.76 14.35 3.95
N LEU A 19 -18.22 13.15 3.74
CA LEU A 19 -16.79 12.85 3.71
C LEU A 19 -16.38 12.71 2.25
N GLU A 20 -15.42 13.50 1.80
CA GLU A 20 -14.87 13.43 0.45
C GLU A 20 -13.56 12.64 0.46
N ASP A 21 -13.46 11.64 -0.41
CA ASP A 21 -12.19 11.03 -0.79
C ASP A 21 -11.74 11.57 -2.15
N ARG A 22 -10.82 12.53 -2.11
CA ARG A 22 -10.29 13.20 -3.32
C ARG A 22 -9.53 12.27 -4.24
N ALA A 23 -8.91 11.23 -3.70
CA ALA A 23 -8.12 10.30 -4.50
C ALA A 23 -9.00 9.37 -5.35
N LEU A 24 -10.22 9.09 -4.88
CA LEU A 24 -11.21 8.25 -5.58
C LEU A 24 -12.36 9.05 -6.20
N LEU A 25 -12.42 10.37 -5.96
CA LEU A 25 -13.52 11.24 -6.38
C LEU A 25 -14.88 10.74 -5.85
N GLN A 26 -14.90 10.29 -4.60
CA GLN A 26 -16.10 9.74 -3.95
C GLN A 26 -16.54 10.60 -2.78
N HIS A 27 -17.86 10.67 -2.58
CA HIS A 27 -18.48 11.33 -1.44
C HIS A 27 -19.31 10.33 -0.64
N TYR A 28 -19.16 10.36 0.68
CA TYR A 28 -19.93 9.53 1.60
C TYR A 28 -20.79 10.44 2.47
N PRO A 29 -22.13 10.27 2.50
CA PRO A 29 -22.99 11.09 3.33
C PRO A 29 -22.69 10.85 4.80
N LEU A 30 -22.67 11.92 5.59
CA LEU A 30 -22.43 11.85 7.04
C LEU A 30 -23.68 12.28 7.80
N ASN A 31 -24.03 11.49 8.82
CA ASN A 31 -24.97 11.96 9.84
C ASN A 31 -24.26 12.92 10.82
N SER A 32 -25.03 13.60 11.67
CA SER A 32 -24.51 14.60 12.61
C SER A 32 -23.49 14.03 13.59
N THR A 33 -23.67 12.79 14.06
CA THR A 33 -22.80 12.14 15.05
C THR A 33 -21.46 11.73 14.42
N ALA A 34 -21.50 11.13 13.23
CA ALA A 34 -20.30 10.77 12.47
C ALA A 34 -19.47 12.01 12.13
N ARG A 35 -20.13 13.10 11.73
CA ARG A 35 -19.46 14.38 11.48
C ARG A 35 -18.75 14.89 12.73
N GLU A 36 -19.45 14.95 13.86
CA GLU A 36 -18.86 15.39 15.12
C GLU A 36 -17.62 14.56 15.47
N PHE A 37 -17.72 13.23 15.38
CA PHE A 37 -16.59 12.33 15.56
C PHE A 37 -15.40 12.69 14.66
N LEU A 38 -15.64 12.81 13.34
CA LEU A 38 -14.59 13.10 12.38
C LEU A 38 -13.94 14.48 12.59
N THR A 39 -14.71 15.49 13.01
CA THR A 39 -14.18 16.82 13.33
C THR A 39 -13.30 16.84 14.59
N LEU A 40 -13.44 15.85 15.47
CA LEU A 40 -12.60 15.69 16.65
C LEU A 40 -11.30 14.92 16.36
N ILE A 41 -11.12 14.36 15.17
CA ILE A 41 -9.89 13.65 14.81
C ILE A 41 -8.79 14.65 14.48
N ASP A 42 -7.82 14.77 15.40
CA ASP A 42 -6.64 15.64 15.26
C ASP A 42 -5.33 14.86 15.06
N GLY A 43 -5.39 13.53 15.07
CA GLY A 43 -4.22 12.65 14.98
C GLY A 43 -3.40 12.52 16.26
N CYS A 44 -3.91 13.05 17.39
CA CYS A 44 -3.27 13.03 18.71
C CYS A 44 -4.14 12.33 19.76
N ARG A 45 -5.46 12.56 19.75
CA ARG A 45 -6.38 12.01 20.75
C ARG A 45 -6.70 10.54 20.48
N SER A 46 -6.87 9.76 21.55
CA SER A 46 -7.31 8.37 21.44
C SER A 46 -8.81 8.28 21.13
N LEU A 47 -9.23 7.18 20.49
CA LEU A 47 -10.66 6.92 20.25
C LEU A 47 -11.48 6.97 21.56
N SER A 48 -10.93 6.46 22.65
CA SER A 48 -11.57 6.47 23.97
C SER A 48 -11.80 7.88 24.52
N SER A 49 -10.86 8.80 24.30
CA SER A 49 -10.96 10.21 24.71
C SER A 49 -11.99 10.95 23.86
N ILE A 50 -12.02 10.70 22.55
CA ILE A 50 -13.04 11.28 21.66
C ILE A 50 -14.44 10.77 22.04
N ALA A 51 -14.58 9.48 22.35
CA ALA A 51 -15.83 8.88 22.77
C ALA A 51 -16.36 9.48 24.08
N GLU A 52 -15.48 9.77 25.04
CA GLU A 52 -15.83 10.42 26.31
C GLU A 52 -16.39 11.83 26.08
N GLN A 53 -15.73 12.64 25.26
CA GLN A 53 -16.21 13.98 24.92
C GLN A 53 -17.59 13.96 24.23
N ILE A 54 -17.81 13.02 23.31
CA ILE A 54 -19.10 12.85 22.63
C ILE A 54 -20.16 12.35 23.62
N ALA A 55 -19.83 11.41 24.49
CA ALA A 55 -20.73 10.89 25.52
C ALA A 55 -21.23 12.00 26.45
N GLU A 56 -20.34 12.90 26.89
CA GLU A 56 -20.70 14.07 27.70
C GLU A 56 -21.65 15.01 26.93
N ARG A 57 -21.33 15.32 25.67
CA ARG A 57 -22.12 16.24 24.83
C ARG A 57 -23.55 15.74 24.58
N TYR A 58 -23.70 14.44 24.29
CA TYR A 58 -25.00 13.83 24.00
C TYR A 58 -25.68 13.20 25.22
N ARG A 59 -25.05 13.28 26.41
CA ARG A 59 -25.51 12.67 27.67
C ARG A 59 -25.82 11.18 27.52
N GLN A 60 -24.95 10.45 26.82
CA GLN A 60 -25.06 9.02 26.61
C GLN A 60 -24.00 8.26 27.43
N PRO A 61 -24.23 6.98 27.77
CA PRO A 61 -23.19 6.16 28.38
C PRO A 61 -21.98 6.04 27.47
N ARG A 62 -20.78 6.24 28.04
CA ARG A 62 -19.51 6.20 27.31
C ARG A 62 -19.30 4.89 26.56
N GLU A 63 -19.71 3.77 27.15
CA GLU A 63 -19.55 2.44 26.57
C GLU A 63 -20.36 2.28 25.28
N VAL A 64 -21.55 2.89 25.20
CA VAL A 64 -22.41 2.86 24.01
C VAL A 64 -21.76 3.68 22.90
N VAL A 65 -21.34 4.91 23.21
CA VAL A 65 -20.65 5.78 22.24
C VAL A 65 -19.36 5.14 21.74
N LEU A 66 -18.55 4.58 22.62
CA LEU A 66 -17.30 3.92 22.25
C LEU A 66 -17.54 2.73 21.31
N LYS A 67 -18.59 1.94 21.54
CA LYS A 67 -18.96 0.82 20.68
C LYS A 67 -19.36 1.30 19.28
N ASP A 68 -20.23 2.30 19.20
CA ASP A 68 -20.72 2.84 17.92
C ASP A 68 -19.59 3.51 17.13
N LEU A 69 -18.77 4.33 17.79
CA LEU A 69 -17.59 4.94 17.18
C LEU A 69 -16.55 3.88 16.77
N GLY A 70 -16.40 2.82 17.56
CA GLY A 70 -15.53 1.69 17.22
C GLY A 70 -15.95 1.01 15.91
N GLN A 71 -17.24 0.76 15.73
CA GLN A 71 -17.77 0.19 14.50
C GLN A 71 -17.58 1.14 13.31
N LEU A 72 -17.98 2.40 13.44
CA LEU A 72 -17.79 3.41 12.39
C LEU A 72 -16.32 3.54 11.98
N SER A 73 -15.42 3.61 12.96
CA SER A 73 -13.99 3.77 12.71
C SER A 73 -13.40 2.53 12.01
N LEU A 74 -13.89 1.34 12.32
CA LEU A 74 -13.49 0.10 11.65
C LEU A 74 -13.95 0.08 10.19
N GLU A 75 -15.18 0.49 9.91
CA GLU A 75 -15.71 0.60 8.54
C GLU A 75 -14.90 1.60 7.71
N LEU A 76 -14.66 2.81 8.24
CA LEU A 76 -13.84 3.84 7.60
C LEU A 76 -12.41 3.36 7.36
N TYR A 77 -11.82 2.64 8.31
CA TYR A 77 -10.49 2.07 8.19
C TYR A 77 -10.40 1.01 7.07
N HIS A 78 -11.41 0.13 6.97
CA HIS A 78 -11.46 -0.87 5.90
C HIS A 78 -11.60 -0.24 4.51
N HIS A 79 -12.21 0.94 4.43
CA HIS A 79 -12.36 1.70 3.17
C HIS A 79 -11.17 2.63 2.89
N GLY A 80 -10.14 2.64 3.76
CA GLY A 80 -8.99 3.53 3.59
C GLY A 80 -9.33 5.01 3.80
N LEU A 81 -10.41 5.32 4.50
CA LEU A 81 -10.85 6.68 4.85
C LEU A 81 -10.32 7.12 6.21
N LEU A 82 -9.81 6.18 7.00
CA LEU A 82 -9.22 6.42 8.30
C LEU A 82 -7.95 5.59 8.47
N ASN A 83 -6.91 6.21 9.02
CA ASN A 83 -5.69 5.55 9.45
C ASN A 83 -5.68 5.42 10.97
N TRP A 84 -5.07 4.36 11.50
CA TRP A 84 -4.80 4.22 12.93
C TRP A 84 -3.33 4.44 13.20
N ARG A 85 -2.98 5.39 14.07
CA ARG A 85 -1.60 5.54 14.53
C ARG A 85 -1.38 4.68 15.76
N GLU A 86 -0.42 3.76 15.66
CA GLU A 86 0.07 2.98 16.80
C GLU A 86 1.32 3.62 17.41
N THR A 87 1.46 3.48 18.73
CA THR A 87 2.73 3.78 19.40
C THR A 87 3.74 2.65 19.19
N TRP A 88 5.03 2.95 19.35
CA TRP A 88 6.10 1.94 19.23
C TRP A 88 5.90 0.75 20.17
N HIS A 89 5.45 1.00 21.40
CA HIS A 89 5.16 -0.02 22.39
C HIS A 89 4.02 -0.96 21.93
N GLN A 90 2.96 -0.41 21.33
CA GLN A 90 1.86 -1.22 20.79
C GLN A 90 2.31 -2.05 19.61
N ARG A 91 3.13 -1.47 18.73
CA ARG A 91 3.74 -2.18 17.61
C ARG A 91 4.60 -3.36 18.09
N SER A 92 5.48 -3.15 19.06
CA SER A 92 6.38 -4.20 19.57
C SER A 92 5.62 -5.30 20.29
N THR A 93 4.70 -4.96 21.19
CA THR A 93 3.84 -5.93 21.90
C THR A 93 3.03 -6.79 20.94
N ARG A 94 2.50 -6.20 19.88
CA ARG A 94 1.77 -6.94 18.84
C ARG A 94 2.67 -7.91 18.07
N TRP A 95 3.90 -7.50 17.71
CA TRP A 95 4.87 -8.40 17.10
C TRP A 95 5.29 -9.54 18.02
N LEU A 96 5.47 -9.29 19.31
CA LEU A 96 5.75 -10.34 20.29
C LEU A 96 4.57 -11.32 20.43
N LEU A 97 3.35 -10.80 20.45
CA LEU A 97 2.14 -11.62 20.44
C LEU A 97 2.04 -12.45 19.16
N ALA A 98 2.36 -11.88 18.00
CA ALA A 98 2.38 -12.57 16.71
C ALA A 98 3.31 -13.79 16.72
N LEU A 99 4.52 -13.60 17.24
CA LEU A 99 5.52 -14.66 17.39
C LEU A 99 5.01 -15.77 18.32
N ARG A 100 4.35 -15.38 19.42
CA ARG A 100 3.78 -16.33 20.38
C ARG A 100 2.61 -17.11 19.81
N THR A 101 1.68 -16.44 19.14
CA THR A 101 0.44 -17.06 18.65
C THR A 101 0.62 -17.74 17.29
N ARG A 102 1.77 -17.55 16.63
CA ARG A 102 2.03 -17.93 15.23
C ARG A 102 0.98 -17.40 14.25
N MET A 103 0.17 -16.45 14.69
CA MET A 103 -0.79 -15.75 13.85
C MET A 103 -0.18 -14.38 13.55
N LEU A 104 0.04 -14.12 12.27
CA LEU A 104 0.33 -12.76 11.84
C LEU A 104 -0.83 -11.89 12.30
N PRO A 105 -0.57 -10.83 13.08
CA PRO A 105 -1.61 -9.99 13.62
C PRO A 105 -2.38 -9.39 12.46
N ALA A 106 -3.66 -9.07 12.69
CA ALA A 106 -4.48 -8.37 11.71
C ALA A 106 -3.65 -7.27 11.05
N VAL A 107 -3.39 -7.47 9.77
CA VAL A 107 -2.31 -6.78 9.09
C VAL A 107 -2.71 -5.31 9.02
N TYR A 108 -1.89 -4.47 9.62
CA TYR A 108 -2.11 -3.03 9.66
C TYR A 108 -2.24 -2.49 8.23
N THR A 109 -3.40 -1.92 7.94
CA THR A 109 -3.65 -1.18 6.72
C THR A 109 -3.29 0.27 6.97
N TRP A 110 -2.57 0.87 6.03
CA TRP A 110 -2.22 2.28 6.08
C TRP A 110 -2.37 2.87 4.70
N ARG A 111 -3.20 3.90 4.58
CA ARG A 111 -3.27 4.73 3.39
C ARG A 111 -2.11 5.71 3.36
N SER A 112 -1.37 5.68 2.27
CA SER A 112 -0.34 6.64 1.91
C SER A 112 -0.77 7.35 0.62
N ASP A 113 -1.01 8.66 0.70
CA ASP A 113 -1.32 9.47 -0.47
C ASP A 113 0.00 9.91 -1.15
N PRO A 114 0.20 9.61 -2.45
CA PRO A 114 1.40 10.02 -3.15
C PRO A 114 1.44 11.54 -3.37
N PRO A 115 2.63 12.16 -3.46
CA PRO A 115 2.77 13.60 -3.59
C PRO A 115 2.03 14.12 -4.83
N LEU A 116 1.44 15.31 -4.76
CA LEU A 116 0.70 15.94 -5.87
C LEU A 116 1.67 16.47 -6.95
N THR A 117 2.29 15.54 -7.67
CA THR A 117 3.29 15.84 -8.71
C THR A 117 3.16 14.89 -9.89
N THR A 118 3.55 15.36 -11.07
CA THR A 118 3.73 14.51 -12.27
C THR A 118 5.19 14.11 -12.46
N ASN A 119 6.11 14.57 -11.60
CA ASN A 119 7.52 14.22 -11.68
C ASN A 119 7.72 12.75 -11.29
N THR A 120 8.03 11.92 -12.28
CA THR A 120 8.24 10.48 -12.14
C THR A 120 9.34 10.13 -11.15
N LEU A 121 10.46 10.87 -11.13
CA LEU A 121 11.56 10.61 -10.20
C LEU A 121 11.14 10.86 -8.75
N LEU A 122 10.40 11.94 -8.50
CA LEU A 122 9.91 12.24 -7.16
C LEU A 122 8.89 11.18 -6.71
N LEU A 123 8.03 10.71 -7.61
CA LEU A 123 7.06 9.65 -7.32
C LEU A 123 7.73 8.33 -7.01
N LEU A 124 8.68 7.89 -7.83
CA LEU A 124 9.43 6.65 -7.60
C LEU A 124 10.28 6.75 -6.34
N SER A 125 10.88 7.91 -6.04
CA SER A 125 11.64 8.12 -4.80
C SER A 125 10.74 8.03 -3.56
N TRP A 126 9.58 8.66 -3.60
CA TRP A 126 8.59 8.55 -2.53
C TRP A 126 8.08 7.12 -2.37
N LEU A 127 7.77 6.44 -3.48
CA LEU A 127 7.30 5.07 -3.48
C LEU A 127 8.36 4.11 -2.94
N TYR A 128 9.63 4.34 -3.28
CA TYR A 128 10.76 3.60 -2.72
C TYR A 128 10.81 3.70 -1.20
N LEU A 129 10.61 4.90 -0.63
CA LEU A 129 10.53 5.07 0.82
C LEU A 129 9.32 4.34 1.42
N GLU A 130 8.17 4.32 0.73
CA GLU A 130 6.97 3.62 1.19
C GLU A 130 7.13 2.09 1.16
N VAL A 131 7.68 1.54 0.07
CA VAL A 131 8.03 0.12 -0.06
C VAL A 131 9.06 -0.24 1.00
N TRP A 132 10.11 0.56 1.16
CA TRP A 132 11.12 0.35 2.19
C TRP A 132 10.48 0.32 3.58
N ARG A 133 9.61 1.28 3.91
CA ARG A 133 8.91 1.33 5.20
C ARG A 133 8.02 0.11 5.43
N ALA A 134 7.41 -0.45 4.38
CA ALA A 134 6.60 -1.67 4.44
C ALA A 134 7.45 -2.93 4.64
N TRP A 135 8.59 -3.01 3.95
CA TRP A 135 9.43 -4.20 3.88
C TRP A 135 10.57 -4.22 4.91
N LEU A 136 10.92 -3.08 5.51
CA LEU A 136 12.07 -2.93 6.41
C LEU A 136 12.16 -4.01 7.50
N PRO A 137 11.08 -4.38 8.22
CA PRO A 137 11.17 -5.45 9.23
C PRO A 137 11.57 -6.80 8.63
N VAL A 138 11.00 -7.14 7.47
CA VAL A 138 11.29 -8.39 6.75
C VAL A 138 12.71 -8.38 6.21
N LEU A 139 13.13 -7.27 5.61
CA LEU A 139 14.47 -7.11 5.03
C LEU A 139 15.55 -7.13 6.12
N SER A 140 15.31 -6.48 7.25
CA SER A 140 16.24 -6.47 8.38
C SER A 140 16.39 -7.86 9.01
N ALA A 141 15.28 -8.57 9.18
CA ALA A 141 15.31 -9.94 9.69
C ALA A 141 16.05 -10.89 8.74
N GLY A 142 15.80 -10.81 7.44
CA GLY A 142 16.50 -11.63 6.45
C GLY A 142 18.00 -11.30 6.37
N LEU A 143 18.38 -10.03 6.51
CA LEU A 143 19.79 -9.63 6.55
C LEU A 143 20.51 -10.22 7.78
N LEU A 144 19.87 -10.20 8.94
CA LEU A 144 20.41 -10.82 10.15
C LEU A 144 20.61 -12.33 9.96
N VAL A 145 19.62 -13.02 9.39
CA VAL A 145 19.72 -14.45 9.08
C VAL A 145 20.86 -14.73 8.09
N ALA A 146 21.00 -13.91 7.03
CA ALA A 146 22.08 -14.03 6.07
C ALA A 146 23.46 -13.79 6.71
N ALA A 147 23.57 -12.86 7.66
CA ALA A 147 24.81 -12.60 8.39
C ALA A 147 25.19 -13.79 9.30
N VAL A 148 24.23 -14.33 10.05
CA VAL A 148 24.46 -15.50 10.91
C VAL A 148 24.84 -16.72 10.09
N ALA A 149 24.11 -17.00 9.00
CA ALA A 149 24.42 -18.11 8.10
C ALA A 149 25.79 -17.92 7.43
N GLY A 150 26.11 -16.70 6.99
CA GLY A 150 27.40 -16.38 6.39
C GLY A 150 28.57 -16.59 7.36
N ALA A 151 28.38 -16.27 8.64
CA ALA A 151 29.36 -16.55 9.69
C ALA A 151 29.52 -18.05 9.94
N LEU A 152 28.42 -18.80 10.06
CA LEU A 152 28.45 -20.27 10.28
C LEU A 152 29.09 -21.03 9.12
N LEU A 153 28.89 -20.57 7.89
CA LEU A 153 29.42 -21.18 6.67
C LEU A 153 30.80 -20.63 6.26
N ALA A 154 31.37 -19.69 7.02
CA ALA A 154 32.63 -19.00 6.70
C ALA A 154 32.66 -18.35 5.30
N VAL A 155 31.52 -17.84 4.84
CA VAL A 155 31.35 -17.14 3.54
C VAL A 155 31.04 -15.65 3.71
N LEU A 156 31.37 -15.08 4.86
CA LEU A 156 31.24 -13.65 5.10
C LEU A 156 32.30 -12.88 4.28
N PRO A 157 31.97 -11.75 3.60
CA PRO A 157 30.70 -11.02 3.58
C PRO A 157 29.76 -11.35 2.40
N LEU A 158 30.03 -12.41 1.62
CA LEU A 158 29.35 -12.69 0.36
C LEU A 158 27.83 -12.85 0.53
N LEU A 159 27.38 -13.62 1.52
CA LEU A 159 25.96 -13.92 1.70
C LEU A 159 25.11 -12.69 2.09
N PRO A 160 25.52 -11.84 3.06
CA PRO A 160 24.86 -10.55 3.30
C PRO A 160 24.85 -9.61 2.09
N LEU A 161 25.93 -9.56 1.32
CA LEU A 161 26.00 -8.71 0.12
C LEU A 161 25.03 -9.20 -0.96
N ALA A 162 24.96 -10.51 -1.20
CA ALA A 162 24.00 -11.11 -2.12
C ALA A 162 22.54 -10.85 -1.66
N TYR A 163 22.28 -10.96 -0.35
CA TYR A 163 20.98 -10.62 0.21
C TYR A 163 20.62 -9.14 0.01
N LEU A 164 21.56 -8.23 0.22
CA LEU A 164 21.34 -6.80 0.01
C LEU A 164 21.04 -6.50 -1.46
N ALA A 165 21.77 -7.12 -2.40
CA ALA A 165 21.51 -6.98 -3.83
C ALA A 165 20.11 -7.49 -4.20
N LEU A 166 19.71 -8.65 -3.67
CA LEU A 166 18.36 -9.21 -3.81
C LEU A 166 17.29 -8.26 -3.26
N ALA A 167 17.49 -7.72 -2.05
CA ALA A 167 16.56 -6.79 -1.42
C ALA A 167 16.39 -5.48 -2.23
N LEU A 168 17.49 -4.93 -2.75
CA LEU A 168 17.46 -3.75 -3.62
C LEU A 168 16.71 -4.04 -4.92
N CYS A 169 17.00 -5.16 -5.59
CA CYS A 169 16.31 -5.52 -6.82
C CYS A 169 14.82 -5.77 -6.59
N LEU A 170 14.45 -6.45 -5.50
CA LEU A 170 13.05 -6.70 -5.14
C LEU A 170 12.29 -5.40 -4.87
N THR A 171 12.87 -4.50 -4.06
CA THR A 171 12.24 -3.21 -3.73
C THR A 171 12.07 -2.34 -4.96
N LEU A 172 13.08 -2.26 -5.83
CA LEU A 172 12.99 -1.56 -7.12
C LEU A 172 11.93 -2.18 -8.04
N SER A 173 11.87 -3.51 -8.12
CA SER A 173 10.88 -4.24 -8.92
C SER A 173 9.45 -3.92 -8.48
N ILE A 174 9.18 -3.92 -7.17
CA ILE A 174 7.88 -3.50 -6.61
C ILE A 174 7.58 -2.03 -6.91
N CYS A 175 8.58 -1.15 -6.76
CA CYS A 175 8.41 0.28 -7.04
C CYS A 175 8.07 0.55 -8.50
N LEU A 176 8.69 -0.17 -9.44
CA LEU A 176 8.37 -0.02 -10.86
C LEU A 176 7.01 -0.60 -11.20
N HIS A 177 6.60 -1.69 -10.57
CA HIS A 177 5.28 -2.28 -10.75
C HIS A 177 4.17 -1.32 -10.28
N GLU A 178 4.17 -1.00 -8.99
CA GLU A 178 3.17 -0.12 -8.39
C GLU A 178 3.27 1.32 -8.92
N GLY A 179 4.49 1.80 -9.16
CA GLY A 179 4.75 3.11 -9.74
C GLY A 179 4.27 3.19 -11.19
N GLY A 180 4.38 2.10 -11.94
CA GLY A 180 3.87 2.00 -13.31
C GLY A 180 2.37 2.23 -13.40
N HIS A 181 1.60 1.55 -12.54
CA HIS A 181 0.17 1.79 -12.43
C HIS A 181 -0.13 3.25 -12.10
N LEU A 182 0.56 3.82 -11.11
CA LEU A 182 0.32 5.21 -10.68
C LEU A 182 0.67 6.24 -11.77
N ILE A 183 1.80 6.07 -12.45
CA ILE A 183 2.26 6.99 -13.50
C ILE A 183 1.23 7.05 -14.62
N VAL A 184 0.76 5.89 -15.09
CA VAL A 184 -0.24 5.82 -16.15
C VAL A 184 -1.61 6.29 -15.66
N LEU A 185 -1.99 5.97 -14.42
CA LEU A 185 -3.23 6.49 -13.82
C LEU A 185 -3.23 8.01 -13.81
N ARG A 186 -2.14 8.64 -13.39
CA ARG A 186 -2.02 10.10 -13.32
C ARG A 186 -1.96 10.76 -14.69
N HIS A 187 -1.48 10.05 -15.70
CA HIS A 187 -1.59 10.51 -17.09
C HIS A 187 -3.06 10.66 -17.52
N TYR A 188 -3.95 9.77 -17.09
CA TYR A 188 -5.37 9.80 -17.45
C TYR A 188 -6.25 10.64 -16.50
N CYS A 189 -5.95 10.65 -15.20
CA CYS A 189 -6.83 11.24 -14.18
C CYS A 189 -6.23 12.45 -13.44
N GLY A 190 -4.94 12.74 -13.63
CA GLY A 190 -4.24 13.84 -12.96
C GLY A 190 -3.53 13.43 -11.66
N ALA A 191 -2.72 14.35 -11.13
CA ALA A 191 -1.77 14.06 -10.03
C ALA A 191 -2.42 13.74 -8.67
N GLY A 192 -3.72 14.00 -8.50
CA GLY A 192 -4.44 13.70 -7.25
C GLY A 192 -5.04 12.30 -7.18
N SER A 193 -4.98 11.52 -8.27
CA SER A 193 -5.72 10.26 -8.37
C SER A 193 -4.97 9.08 -7.80
N GLY A 194 -5.73 8.27 -7.05
CA GLY A 194 -5.26 7.03 -6.43
C GLY A 194 -4.38 7.24 -5.20
N PHE A 195 -4.35 6.21 -4.37
CA PHE A 195 -3.52 6.15 -3.17
C PHE A 195 -3.00 4.73 -2.95
N PHE A 196 -1.96 4.59 -2.15
CA PHE A 196 -1.46 3.27 -1.78
C PHE A 196 -2.05 2.80 -0.48
N LEU A 197 -2.63 1.61 -0.48
CA LEU A 197 -2.98 0.89 0.73
C LEU A 197 -1.86 -0.10 1.04
N ARG A 198 -1.18 0.13 2.15
CA ARG A 198 -0.17 -0.79 2.68
C ARG A 198 -0.81 -1.71 3.69
N THR A 199 -0.81 -3.00 3.41
CA THR A 199 -1.26 -4.05 4.32
C THR A 199 -0.05 -4.94 4.64
N GLY A 200 0.72 -4.55 5.64
CA GLY A 200 1.96 -5.25 6.00
C GLY A 200 3.04 -5.02 4.93
N PRO A 201 3.65 -6.08 4.35
CA PRO A 201 4.57 -5.93 3.22
C PRO A 201 3.83 -5.74 1.89
N LEU A 202 2.53 -6.03 1.82
CA LEU A 202 1.74 -5.80 0.62
C LEU A 202 1.51 -4.29 0.45
N LEU A 203 1.88 -3.77 -0.72
CA LEU A 203 1.56 -2.42 -1.15
C LEU A 203 0.66 -2.56 -2.37
N ARG A 204 -0.48 -1.87 -2.39
CA ARG A 204 -1.42 -1.93 -3.51
C ARG A 204 -1.94 -0.54 -3.85
N LEU A 205 -1.92 -0.18 -5.13
CA LEU A 205 -2.62 0.99 -5.61
C LEU A 205 -4.15 0.79 -5.56
N ILE A 206 -4.84 1.69 -4.86
CA ILE A 206 -6.29 1.87 -4.95
C ILE A 206 -6.53 3.10 -5.83
N ARG A 207 -7.47 2.99 -6.77
CA ARG A 207 -7.68 3.99 -7.81
C ARG A 207 -9.17 4.17 -8.13
N PRO A 208 -9.58 5.34 -8.63
CA PRO A 208 -10.94 5.55 -9.12
C PRO A 208 -11.23 4.64 -10.33
N PRO A 209 -12.51 4.31 -10.59
CA PRO A 209 -12.89 3.60 -11.80
C PRO A 209 -12.57 4.45 -13.04
N LEU A 210 -12.08 3.82 -14.09
CA LEU A 210 -11.79 4.48 -15.37
C LEU A 210 -12.93 4.22 -16.36
N GLU A 211 -13.46 5.30 -16.94
CA GLU A 211 -14.56 5.20 -17.92
C GLU A 211 -14.12 4.57 -19.24
N ARG A 212 -12.86 4.81 -19.65
CA ARG A 212 -12.33 4.36 -20.93
C ARG A 212 -11.66 2.99 -20.79
N PRO A 213 -12.13 1.95 -21.50
CA PRO A 213 -11.50 0.62 -21.45
C PRO A 213 -10.02 0.63 -21.82
N ALA A 214 -9.62 1.48 -22.77
CA ALA A 214 -8.22 1.63 -23.16
C ALA A 214 -7.33 2.17 -22.02
N ALA A 215 -7.86 3.11 -21.22
CA ALA A 215 -7.13 3.63 -20.06
C ALA A 215 -7.02 2.56 -18.96
N GLU A 216 -8.08 1.77 -18.75
CA GLU A 216 -8.07 0.64 -17.82
C GLU A 216 -7.03 -0.41 -18.21
N ILE A 217 -6.99 -0.80 -19.48
CA ILE A 217 -5.97 -1.73 -19.98
C ILE A 217 -4.57 -1.15 -19.82
N ALA A 218 -4.36 0.12 -20.19
CA ALA A 218 -3.06 0.77 -20.09
C ALA A 218 -2.55 0.82 -18.65
N VAL A 219 -3.41 1.19 -17.69
CA VAL A 219 -3.02 1.25 -16.27
C VAL A 219 -2.67 -0.15 -15.77
N ASN A 220 -3.53 -1.16 -15.97
CA ASN A 220 -3.25 -2.52 -15.47
C ASN A 220 -2.07 -3.19 -16.18
N ALA A 221 -1.78 -2.86 -17.44
CA ALA A 221 -0.62 -3.40 -18.15
C ALA A 221 0.69 -2.71 -17.75
N ALA A 222 0.65 -1.43 -17.36
CA ALA A 222 1.85 -0.67 -17.03
C ALA A 222 2.66 -1.27 -15.87
N GLY A 223 1.98 -1.77 -14.84
CA GLY A 223 2.63 -2.35 -13.67
C GLY A 223 3.45 -3.60 -14.02
N PRO A 224 2.91 -4.59 -14.74
CA PRO A 224 3.71 -5.72 -15.22
C PRO A 224 4.75 -5.37 -16.30
N LEU A 225 4.40 -4.49 -17.25
CA LEU A 225 5.24 -4.20 -18.43
C LEU A 225 6.51 -3.43 -18.08
N LEU A 226 6.46 -2.46 -17.17
CA LEU A 226 7.64 -1.65 -16.84
C LEU A 226 8.79 -2.48 -16.25
N PRO A 227 8.64 -3.17 -15.10
CA PRO A 227 9.65 -4.09 -14.62
C PRO A 227 9.90 -5.23 -15.63
N GLY A 228 8.86 -5.78 -16.26
CA GLY A 228 9.01 -6.85 -17.25
C GLY A 228 9.95 -6.50 -18.41
N SER A 229 9.89 -5.26 -18.90
CA SER A 229 10.79 -4.77 -19.94
C SER A 229 12.25 -4.74 -19.50
N ILE A 230 12.54 -4.39 -18.24
CA ILE A 230 13.89 -4.45 -17.67
C ILE A 230 14.38 -5.89 -17.60
N GLY A 231 13.51 -6.83 -17.17
CA GLY A 231 13.85 -8.25 -17.16
C GLY A 231 14.17 -8.80 -18.56
N LEU A 232 13.40 -8.38 -19.57
CA LEU A 232 13.65 -8.76 -20.96
C LEU A 232 14.95 -8.16 -21.50
N LEU A 233 15.24 -6.90 -21.21
CA LEU A 233 16.51 -6.26 -21.58
C LEU A 233 17.70 -6.96 -20.90
N ALA A 234 17.57 -7.33 -19.62
CA ALA A 234 18.59 -8.10 -18.91
C ALA A 234 18.80 -9.49 -19.53
N LEU A 235 17.73 -10.14 -20.02
CA LEU A 235 17.84 -11.41 -20.73
C LEU A 235 18.57 -11.26 -22.06
N ILE A 236 18.20 -10.26 -22.87
CA ILE A 236 18.89 -9.97 -24.13
C ILE A 236 20.36 -9.67 -23.87
N TRP A 237 20.66 -8.87 -22.84
CA TRP A 237 22.03 -8.58 -22.42
C TRP A 237 22.78 -9.85 -22.02
N HIS A 238 22.18 -10.73 -21.21
CA HIS A 238 22.79 -12.00 -20.80
C HIS A 238 23.15 -12.90 -21.98
N LEU A 239 22.29 -12.96 -23.00
CA LEU A 239 22.55 -13.75 -24.21
C LEU A 239 23.74 -13.22 -25.02
N LEU A 240 24.03 -11.92 -24.95
CA LEU A 240 25.17 -11.28 -25.60
C LEU A 240 26.44 -11.33 -24.73
N HIS A 241 26.27 -11.15 -23.43
CA HIS A 241 27.32 -10.98 -22.43
C HIS A 241 26.95 -11.74 -21.14
N PRO A 242 27.14 -13.06 -21.10
CA PRO A 242 26.63 -13.89 -20.01
C PRO A 242 27.33 -13.55 -18.70
N TRP A 243 26.58 -12.95 -17.77
CA TRP A 243 27.03 -12.71 -16.41
C TRP A 243 26.10 -13.39 -15.39
N PRO A 244 26.61 -14.07 -14.35
CA PRO A 244 25.75 -14.80 -13.41
C PRO A 244 24.73 -13.94 -12.67
N LEU A 245 25.02 -12.65 -12.48
CA LEU A 245 24.12 -11.71 -11.79
C LEU A 245 22.90 -11.31 -12.64
N ASP A 246 22.95 -11.50 -13.96
CA ASP A 246 21.83 -11.17 -14.84
C ASP A 246 20.58 -11.99 -14.47
N TRP A 247 20.77 -13.24 -14.04
CA TRP A 247 19.67 -14.12 -13.61
C TRP A 247 18.86 -13.54 -12.45
N LEU A 248 19.49 -12.76 -11.57
CA LEU A 248 18.78 -12.06 -10.49
C LEU A 248 17.80 -11.03 -11.06
N LEU A 249 18.27 -10.22 -12.03
CA LEU A 249 17.44 -9.22 -12.69
C LEU A 249 16.35 -9.89 -13.53
N ILE A 250 16.71 -10.89 -14.33
CA ILE A 250 15.78 -11.65 -15.18
C ILE A 250 14.67 -12.27 -14.31
N ALA A 251 15.02 -12.91 -13.19
CA ALA A 251 14.04 -13.54 -12.32
C ALA A 251 13.13 -12.50 -11.65
N LEU A 252 13.68 -11.45 -11.03
CA LEU A 252 12.89 -10.51 -10.22
C LEU A 252 12.09 -9.50 -11.03
N PHE A 253 12.57 -9.13 -12.22
CA PHE A 253 11.89 -8.19 -13.10
C PHE A 253 11.08 -8.93 -14.17
N GLY A 254 11.61 -10.02 -14.74
CA GLY A 254 10.95 -10.79 -15.79
C GLY A 254 9.72 -11.58 -15.30
N VAL A 255 9.66 -11.97 -14.02
CA VAL A 255 8.48 -12.65 -13.44
C VAL A 255 7.19 -11.83 -13.60
N HIS A 256 7.30 -10.50 -13.68
CA HIS A 256 6.15 -9.62 -13.90
C HIS A 256 5.48 -9.87 -15.26
N LEU A 257 6.22 -10.26 -16.30
CA LEU A 257 5.60 -10.61 -17.59
C LEU A 257 4.68 -11.83 -17.48
N LEU A 258 4.94 -12.75 -16.52
CA LEU A 258 4.04 -13.87 -16.27
C LEU A 258 2.70 -13.40 -15.69
N GLN A 259 2.63 -12.23 -15.06
CA GLN A 259 1.37 -11.63 -14.61
C GLN A 259 0.51 -11.15 -15.79
N LEU A 260 1.03 -11.08 -17.02
CA LEU A 260 0.17 -10.84 -18.18
C LEU A 260 -0.38 -12.14 -18.79
N LEU A 261 0.07 -13.29 -18.29
CA LEU A 261 -0.27 -14.62 -18.83
C LEU A 261 -1.05 -15.47 -17.83
N LEU A 262 -0.75 -15.34 -16.53
CA LEU A 262 -1.36 -16.13 -15.46
C LEU A 262 -2.48 -15.36 -14.76
N PRO A 263 -3.56 -16.03 -14.28
CA PRO A 263 -4.66 -15.36 -13.58
C PRO A 263 -4.18 -14.56 -12.36
N ASN A 264 -4.43 -13.25 -12.37
CA ASN A 264 -4.17 -12.32 -11.27
C ASN A 264 -5.05 -11.07 -11.44
N PRO A 265 -5.09 -10.16 -10.44
CA PRO A 265 -5.95 -8.97 -10.48
C PRO A 265 -5.76 -8.10 -11.74
N ASP A 266 -4.52 -7.86 -12.19
CA ASP A 266 -4.25 -6.99 -13.34
C ASP A 266 -4.77 -7.61 -14.64
N LEU A 267 -4.47 -8.89 -14.87
CA LEU A 267 -4.99 -9.61 -16.04
C LEU A 267 -6.52 -9.68 -16.01
N ASN A 268 -7.12 -9.93 -14.85
CA ASN A 268 -8.57 -9.99 -14.70
C ASN A 268 -9.23 -8.64 -15.07
N ASN A 269 -8.64 -7.52 -14.63
CA ASN A 269 -9.12 -6.19 -14.97
C ASN A 269 -8.96 -5.90 -16.48
N ILE A 270 -7.83 -6.30 -17.08
CA ILE A 270 -7.59 -6.18 -18.54
C ILE A 270 -8.67 -6.96 -19.32
N VAL A 271 -8.90 -8.23 -18.96
CA VAL A 271 -9.90 -9.08 -19.61
C VAL A 271 -11.32 -8.51 -19.44
N GLN A 272 -11.64 -7.99 -18.26
CA GLN A 272 -12.93 -7.34 -18.00
C GLN A 272 -13.11 -6.08 -18.87
N ALA A 273 -12.08 -5.23 -18.98
CA ALA A 273 -12.10 -4.04 -19.83
C ALA A 273 -12.24 -4.37 -21.32
N LEU A 274 -11.57 -5.41 -21.80
CA LEU A 274 -11.73 -5.89 -23.18
C LEU A 274 -13.16 -6.37 -23.45
N ARG A 275 -13.78 -7.08 -22.50
CA ARG A 275 -15.17 -7.56 -22.62
C ARG A 275 -16.20 -6.43 -22.58
N SER A 276 -15.98 -5.39 -21.76
CA SER A 276 -16.90 -4.25 -21.69
C SER A 276 -16.82 -3.37 -22.95
N GLY A 277 -15.63 -3.17 -23.51
CA GLY A 277 -15.44 -2.42 -24.76
C GLY A 277 -16.16 -3.04 -25.97
N HIS A 278 -16.32 -4.38 -26.01
CA HIS A 278 -17.05 -5.07 -27.07
C HIS A 278 -18.57 -4.96 -26.97
N ARG A 279 -19.12 -4.50 -25.83
CA ARG A 279 -20.57 -4.34 -25.63
C ARG A 279 -21.07 -2.93 -25.88
N GLY A 280 -20.17 -1.95 -26.04
CA GLY A 280 -20.49 -0.53 -26.16
C GLY A 280 -20.39 0.04 -27.57
N ASN A 281 -20.09 -0.79 -28.57
CA ASN A 281 -20.09 -0.46 -30.01
C ASN A 281 -21.13 -1.31 -30.72
#